data_AF-A0A8T6USL5-F1
#
_entry.id   AF-A0A8T6USL5-F1
#
_cell.length_a   1.000
_cell.length_b   1.000
_cell.length_c   1.000
_cell.angle_alpha   90.00
_cell.angle_beta   90.00
_cell.angle_gamma   90.00
#
_symmetry.space_group_name_H-M   'P 1'
#
loop_
_entity.id
_entity.type
_entity.pdbx_description
1 polymer ?
#
loop_
_entity_poly.entity_id
_entity_poly.type
_entity_poly.pdbx_seq_one_letter_code
_entity_poly.pdbx_strand_id
1 'polypeptide(L)' 'FTDELSNGIQKLEPLLDDLEIKLLLNGPHDDGAAILTINSGAGGTESQDWAQMLMRMYLRWAENNGFST' A
#
# COMPACT_ATOMS: atom_id res chain seq x y z
N PHE A 1 -29.24 -9.25 19.77
CA PHE A 1 -29.26 -10.05 18.53
C PHE A 1 -28.83 -9.25 17.31
N THR A 2 -29.52 -8.17 16.92
CA THR A 2 -29.09 -7.33 15.77
C THR A 2 -27.72 -6.69 15.99
N ASP A 3 -27.46 -6.14 17.17
CA ASP A 3 -26.18 -5.47 17.47
C ASP A 3 -25.02 -6.46 17.58
N GLU A 4 -25.30 -7.67 18.08
CA GLU A 4 -24.33 -8.74 18.18
C GLU A 4 -23.93 -9.27 16.80
N LEU A 5 -24.90 -9.37 15.88
CA LEU A 5 -24.66 -9.70 14.48
C LEU A 5 -23.84 -8.61 13.76
N SER A 6 -24.21 -7.33 13.93
CA SER A 6 -23.47 -6.20 13.35
C SER A 6 -22.03 -6.14 13.86
N ASN A 7 -21.81 -6.35 15.15
CA ASN A 7 -20.47 -6.43 15.74
C ASN A 7 -19.67 -7.62 15.20
N GLY A 8 -20.32 -8.75 14.92
CA GLY A 8 -19.69 -9.90 14.27
C GLY A 8 -19.22 -9.57 12.85
N ILE A 9 -20.06 -8.92 12.06
CA ILE A 9 -19.75 -8.51 10.68
C ILE A 9 -18.58 -7.50 10.66
N GLN A 10 -18.63 -6.46 11.50
CA GLN A 10 -17.55 -5.46 11.59
C GLN A 10 -16.19 -6.05 11.96
N LYS A 11 -16.17 -7.19 12.67
CA LYS A 11 -14.91 -7.89 13.00
C LYS A 11 -14.44 -8.78 11.87
N LEU A 12 -15.35 -9.35 11.07
CA LEU A 12 -15.03 -10.25 9.98
C LEU A 12 -14.57 -9.51 8.73
N GLU A 13 -15.11 -8.33 8.46
CA GLU A 13 -14.77 -7.50 7.30
C GLU A 13 -13.25 -7.26 7.15
N PRO A 14 -12.52 -6.73 8.16
CA PRO A 14 -11.07 -6.54 8.01
C PRO A 14 -10.27 -7.85 7.93
N LEU A 15 -10.79 -8.95 8.50
CA LEU A 15 -10.15 -10.26 8.40
C LEU A 15 -10.30 -10.85 7.00
N LEU A 16 -11.44 -10.61 6.35
CA LEU A 16 -11.68 -11.02 4.97
C LEU A 16 -10.79 -10.22 4.02
N ASP A 17 -10.71 -8.90 4.21
CA ASP A 17 -9.86 -8.01 3.40
C ASP A 17 -8.37 -8.43 3.49
N ASP A 18 -7.87 -8.73 4.69
CA ASP A 18 -6.50 -9.21 4.88
C ASP A 18 -6.26 -10.57 4.20
N LEU A 19 -7.25 -11.47 4.25
CA LEU A 19 -7.17 -12.76 3.56
C LEU A 19 -7.16 -12.59 2.04
N GLU A 20 -7.97 -11.69 1.49
CA GLU A 20 -7.99 -11.39 0.06
C GLU A 20 -6.64 -10.85 -0.42
N ILE A 21 -6.03 -9.93 0.34
CA ILE A 21 -4.70 -9.40 0.02
C ILE A 21 -3.65 -10.53 0.02
N LYS A 22 -3.67 -11.43 1.01
CA LYS A 22 -2.76 -12.58 1.06
C LYS A 22 -2.94 -13.54 -0.11
N LEU A 23 -4.17 -13.71 -0.59
CA LEU A 23 -4.44 -14.53 -1.76
C LEU A 23 -3.96 -13.89 -3.05
N LEU A 24 -4.04 -12.56 -3.16
CA LEU A 24 -3.51 -11.79 -4.29
C LEU A 24 -1.97 -11.78 -4.32
N LEU A 25 -1.34 -11.73 -3.13
CA LEU A 25 0.11 -11.66 -2.94
C LEU A 25 0.71 -13.04 -2.59
N ASN A 26 0.41 -14.05 -3.41
CA ASN A 26 0.90 -15.43 -3.21
C ASN A 26 2.02 -15.83 -4.20
N GLY A 27 2.61 -14.85 -4.89
CA GLY A 27 3.71 -15.03 -5.79
C GLY A 27 5.03 -15.32 -5.07
N PRO A 28 6.01 -15.93 -5.76
CA PRO A 28 7.28 -16.35 -5.15
C PRO A 28 8.17 -15.20 -4.64
N HIS A 29 7.83 -13.96 -4.95
CA HIS A 29 8.62 -12.77 -4.59
C HIS A 29 7.86 -11.75 -3.75
N ASP A 30 6.62 -12.04 -3.35
CA ASP A 30 5.76 -11.07 -2.68
C ASP A 30 6.19 -10.80 -1.23
N ASP A 31 6.88 -11.76 -0.59
CA ASP A 31 7.52 -11.59 0.71
C ASP A 31 8.83 -10.77 0.65
N GLY A 32 9.33 -10.49 -0.56
CA GLY A 32 10.60 -9.81 -0.78
C GLY A 32 10.50 -8.29 -0.62
N ALA A 33 11.63 -7.65 -0.32
CA ALA A 33 11.72 -6.20 -0.35
C ALA A 33 11.54 -5.68 -1.79
N ALA A 34 10.75 -4.63 -1.96
CA ALA A 34 10.56 -3.98 -3.25
C ALA A 34 11.59 -2.87 -3.49
N ILE A 35 12.08 -2.76 -4.72
CA ILE A 35 12.90 -1.63 -5.18
C ILE A 35 12.01 -0.72 -6.02
N LEU A 36 11.74 0.49 -5.53
CA LEU A 36 10.95 1.49 -6.25
C LEU A 36 11.86 2.52 -6.92
N THR A 37 11.70 2.71 -8.23
CA THR A 37 12.39 3.75 -9.00
C THR A 37 11.36 4.67 -9.66
N ILE A 38 11.44 5.97 -9.39
CA ILE A 38 10.56 6.99 -9.97
C ILE A 38 11.36 7.81 -10.97
N ASN A 39 10.90 7.82 -12.23
CA ASN A 39 11.51 8.60 -13.30
C ASN A 39 10.58 9.75 -13.69
N SER A 40 11.06 10.99 -13.60
CA SER A 40 10.38 12.14 -14.20
C SER A 40 10.42 11.97 -15.71
N GLY A 41 9.30 11.62 -16.33
CA GLY A 41 9.22 11.44 -17.79
C GLY A 41 9.53 12.73 -18.57
N ALA A 42 9.12 12.78 -19.84
CA ALA A 42 9.29 13.98 -20.65
C ALA A 42 8.43 15.14 -20.10
N GLY A 43 9.04 16.32 -19.92
CA GLY A 43 8.34 17.53 -19.45
C GLY A 43 9.17 18.50 -18.59
N GLY A 44 10.48 18.25 -18.44
CA GLY A 44 11.39 19.21 -17.82
C GLY A 44 11.14 19.38 -16.32
N THR A 45 11.23 20.60 -15.80
CA THR A 45 11.15 20.90 -14.36
C THR A 45 9.82 20.48 -13.73
N GLU A 46 8.70 20.67 -14.41
CA GLU A 46 7.38 20.34 -13.85
C GLU A 46 7.23 18.83 -13.62
N SER A 47 7.73 18.01 -14.56
CA SER A 47 7.77 16.56 -14.38
C SER A 47 8.70 16.12 -13.26
N GLN A 48 9.78 16.87 -13.01
CA GLN A 48 10.70 16.62 -11.89
C GLN A 48 10.03 16.94 -10.55
N ASP A 49 9.35 18.08 -10.45
CA ASP A 49 8.62 18.47 -9.24
C ASP A 49 7.52 17.43 -8.91
N TRP A 50 6.83 16.92 -9.94
CA TRP A 50 5.83 15.86 -9.77
C TRP A 50 6.45 14.53 -9.32
N ALA A 51 7.58 14.14 -9.91
CA ALA A 51 8.31 12.95 -9.48
C ALA A 51 8.77 13.06 -8.01
N GLN A 52 9.20 14.26 -7.57
CA GLN A 52 9.53 14.51 -6.17
C GLN A 52 8.30 14.46 -5.26
N MET A 53 7.12 14.91 -5.73
CA MET A 53 5.87 14.76 -4.99
C MET A 53 5.54 13.27 -4.77
N LEU A 54 5.62 12.45 -5.81
CA LEU A 54 5.42 11.01 -5.70
C LEU A 54 6.43 10.34 -4.76
N MET A 55 7.70 10.71 -4.85
CA MET A 55 8.74 10.17 -3.97
C MET A 55 8.38 10.41 -2.50
N ARG A 56 8.03 11.65 -2.16
CA ARG A 56 7.60 12.00 -0.78
C ARG A 56 6.34 11.26 -0.35
N MET A 57 5.41 11.01 -1.27
CA MET A 57 4.21 10.23 -0.98
C MET A 57 4.55 8.78 -0.59
N TYR A 58 5.39 8.11 -1.39
CA TYR A 58 5.78 6.73 -1.12
C TYR A 58 6.66 6.58 0.11
N LEU A 59 7.54 7.54 0.39
CA LEU A 59 8.32 7.56 1.64
C LEU A 59 7.40 7.62 2.87
N ARG A 60 6.45 8.56 2.90
CA ARG A 60 5.48 8.65 4.02
C ARG A 60 4.61 7.41 4.14
N TRP A 61 4.17 6.84 3.02
CA TRP A 61 3.40 5.60 3.04
C TRP A 61 4.22 4.45 3.62
N ALA A 62 5.48 4.31 3.22
CA ALA A 62 6.36 3.26 3.71
C ALA A 62 6.67 3.42 5.21
N GLU A 63 6.96 4.64 5.68
CA GLU A 63 7.11 4.95 7.10
C GLU A 63 5.84 4.59 7.90
N ASN A 64 4.65 4.97 7.41
CA ASN A 64 3.38 4.68 8.07
C ASN A 64 3.05 3.17 8.12
N ASN A 65 3.54 2.38 7.16
CA ASN A 65 3.38 0.93 7.14
C ASN A 65 4.54 0.18 7.83
N GLY A 66 5.49 0.90 8.45
CA GLY A 66 6.61 0.30 9.18
C GLY A 66 7.72 -0.28 8.30
N PHE A 67 7.75 0.08 7.02
CA PHE A 67 8.84 -0.30 6.12
C PHE A 67 10.06 0.61 6.32
N SER A 68 11.25 0.05 6.12
CA SER A 68 12.49 0.85 6.07
C SER A 68 12.58 1.57 4.73
N THR A 69 12.85 2.87 4.76
CA THR A 69 13.02 3.74 3.58
C THR A 69 14.37 4.41 3.54
#